data_AF-A0A7W1W7X4-F1
#
_entry.id   AF-A0A7W1W7X4-F1
#
_cell.length_a   1.000
_cell.length_b   1.000
_cell.length_c   1.000
_cell.angle_alpha   90.00
_cell.angle_beta   90.00
_cell.angle_gamma   90.00
#
_symmetry.space_group_name_H-M   'P 1'
#
loop_
_entity.id
_entity.type
_entity.pdbx_description
1 polymer ?
#
loop_
_entity_poly.entity_id
_entity_poly.type
_entity_poly.pdbx_seq_one_letter_code
_entity_poly.pdbx_strand_id
1 'polypeptide(L)'
;DEGCAKAFADLSRNFQIALEQLAQSPAKVSVKNPQNGQMFEIEITRELFAGTIRRLLYDSGSQRIIPLIIKSALNKDFSQTTAIFSQTLGLVNSLSLGQNLSVNCAEDVSLISEKDIARETKGTFIGSMIVRSLVNVCQEWSTGKLPRGYHRPIKSDAPVLLFSGTLDPQSPPSRGIKVSRYLPNSLHIIMDGVAHAPFPGCALNIMSEFILKGSTKELDLSCNKELRRPPFVLPPSR
;
A
#
# COMPACT_ATOMS: atom_id res chain seq x y z
N ASP A 1 -0.18 8.92 20.14
CA ASP A 1 1.25 9.08 20.45
C ASP A 1 1.48 10.56 20.77
N GLU A 2 1.91 10.87 21.99
CA GLU A 2 2.02 12.24 22.48
C GLU A 2 3.21 12.99 21.85
N GLY A 3 4.36 12.33 21.70
CA GLY A 3 5.55 12.92 21.10
C GLY A 3 5.32 13.33 19.64
N CYS A 4 4.65 12.47 18.86
CA CYS A 4 4.24 12.76 17.50
C CYS A 4 3.26 13.94 17.44
N ALA A 5 2.23 13.94 18.28
CA ALA A 5 1.23 15.03 18.32
C ALA A 5 1.89 16.39 18.65
N LYS A 6 2.85 16.40 19.57
CA LYS A 6 3.62 17.61 19.92
C LYS A 6 4.56 18.06 18.81
N ALA A 7 5.24 17.13 18.13
CA ALA A 7 6.23 17.44 17.09
C ALA A 7 5.60 17.83 15.74
N PHE A 8 4.41 17.32 15.46
CA PHE A 8 3.71 17.38 14.17
C PHE A 8 2.23 17.80 14.34
N ALA A 9 2.00 18.93 15.02
CA ALA A 9 0.67 19.51 15.12
C ALA A 9 0.06 19.76 13.72
N ASP A 10 -1.28 19.65 13.63
CA ASP A 10 -2.05 19.88 12.40
C ASP A 10 -1.61 19.08 11.17
N LEU A 11 -1.12 17.85 11.37
CA LEU A 11 -0.56 17.02 10.31
C LEU A 11 -1.44 16.91 9.06
N SER A 12 -2.75 16.74 9.23
CA SER A 12 -3.70 16.64 8.10
C SER A 12 -3.73 17.93 7.27
N ARG A 13 -3.77 19.09 7.93
CA ARG A 13 -3.73 20.40 7.28
C ARG A 13 -2.39 20.62 6.59
N ASN A 14 -1.30 20.32 7.27
CA ASN A 14 0.06 20.42 6.73
C ASN A 14 0.25 19.55 5.48
N PHE A 15 -0.36 18.36 5.47
CA PHE A 15 -0.35 17.50 4.29
C PHE A 15 -1.10 18.11 3.12
N GLN A 16 -2.29 18.69 3.34
CA GLN A 16 -3.03 19.37 2.27
C GLN A 16 -2.26 20.57 1.72
N ILE A 17 -1.66 21.39 2.59
CA ILE A 17 -0.82 22.52 2.16
C ILE A 17 0.35 22.04 1.29
N ALA A 18 1.03 20.97 1.67
CA ALA A 18 2.11 20.41 0.88
C ALA A 18 1.63 19.94 -0.51
N LEU A 19 0.46 19.29 -0.59
CA LEU A 19 -0.13 18.89 -1.87
C LEU A 19 -0.52 20.10 -2.73
N GLU A 20 -1.12 21.14 -2.14
CA GLU A 20 -1.51 22.37 -2.85
C GLU A 20 -0.30 23.14 -3.39
N GLN A 21 0.76 23.27 -2.59
CA GLN A 21 2.01 23.91 -3.01
C GLN A 21 2.64 23.16 -4.20
N LEU A 22 2.70 21.83 -4.14
CA LEU A 22 3.27 20.99 -5.21
C LEU A 22 2.37 20.91 -6.45
N ALA A 23 1.06 21.18 -6.31
CA ALA A 23 0.15 21.30 -7.45
C ALA A 23 0.36 22.62 -8.20
N GLN A 24 0.66 23.70 -7.48
CA GLN A 24 0.88 25.03 -8.07
C GLN A 24 2.30 25.18 -8.62
N SER A 25 3.30 24.65 -7.92
CA SER A 25 4.72 24.77 -8.28
C SER A 25 5.46 23.49 -7.94
N PRO A 26 5.53 22.51 -8.87
CA PRO A 26 6.36 21.31 -8.70
C PRO A 26 7.81 21.65 -8.34
N ALA A 27 8.41 20.85 -7.47
CA ALA A 27 9.79 21.09 -7.01
C ALA A 27 10.79 20.31 -7.87
N LYS A 28 11.78 21.00 -8.45
CA LYS A 28 12.89 20.35 -9.18
C LYS A 28 13.91 19.79 -8.20
N VAL A 29 14.22 18.51 -8.35
CA VAL A 29 15.17 17.80 -7.48
C VAL A 29 16.02 16.83 -8.28
N SER A 30 17.21 16.54 -7.78
CA SER A 30 18.10 15.52 -8.34
C SER A 30 17.91 14.19 -7.62
N VAL A 31 17.77 13.10 -8.38
CA VAL A 31 17.55 11.75 -7.87
C VAL A 31 18.59 10.79 -8.43
N LYS A 32 19.06 9.87 -7.58
CA LYS A 32 19.97 8.80 -7.98
C LYS A 32 19.19 7.67 -8.65
N ASN A 33 19.57 7.29 -9.86
CA ASN A 33 19.06 6.10 -10.52
C ASN A 33 19.58 4.84 -9.79
N PRO A 34 18.69 3.95 -9.32
CA PRO A 34 19.09 2.79 -8.52
C PRO A 34 19.87 1.72 -9.32
N GLN A 35 19.79 1.70 -10.65
CA GLN A 35 20.43 0.68 -11.49
C GLN A 35 21.87 1.03 -11.85
N ASN A 36 22.12 2.30 -12.22
CA ASN A 36 23.42 2.74 -12.72
C ASN A 36 24.10 3.81 -11.83
N GLY A 37 23.41 4.28 -10.79
CA GLY A 37 23.92 5.27 -9.85
C GLY A 37 24.00 6.71 -10.39
N GLN A 38 23.60 6.96 -11.64
CA GLN A 38 23.63 8.30 -12.23
C GLN A 38 22.55 9.20 -11.63
N MET A 39 22.87 10.48 -11.46
CA MET A 39 21.91 11.49 -11.03
C MET A 39 21.08 11.97 -12.24
N PHE A 40 19.78 12.12 -12.06
CA PHE A 40 18.88 12.71 -13.04
C PHE A 40 17.89 13.65 -12.35
N GLU A 41 17.40 14.65 -13.08
CA GLU A 41 16.42 15.60 -12.54
C GLU A 41 15.00 15.09 -12.72
N ILE A 42 14.17 15.32 -11.70
CA ILE A 42 12.72 15.13 -11.76
C ILE A 42 12.01 16.33 -11.17
N GLU A 43 10.70 16.40 -11.43
CA GLU A 43 9.79 17.27 -10.73
C GLU A 43 9.00 16.45 -9.70
N ILE A 44 9.07 16.86 -8.43
CA ILE A 44 8.14 16.39 -7.41
C ILE A 44 6.84 17.14 -7.64
N THR A 45 5.89 16.47 -8.27
CA THR A 45 4.52 16.94 -8.42
C THR A 45 3.68 16.56 -7.19
N ARG A 46 2.47 17.11 -7.13
CA ARG A 46 1.42 16.68 -6.18
C ARG A 46 1.21 15.16 -6.20
N GLU A 47 1.10 14.58 -7.40
CA GLU A 47 0.82 13.15 -7.60
C GLU A 47 2.00 12.27 -7.18
N LEU A 48 3.24 12.69 -7.48
CA LEU A 48 4.43 11.99 -7.05
C LEU A 48 4.51 11.96 -5.51
N PHE A 49 4.30 13.12 -4.87
CA PHE A 49 4.34 13.21 -3.41
C PHE A 49 3.21 12.38 -2.75
N ALA A 50 1.98 12.49 -3.27
CA ALA A 50 0.86 11.66 -2.82
C ALA A 50 1.16 10.16 -2.99
N GLY A 51 1.74 9.77 -4.14
CA GLY A 51 2.17 8.41 -4.42
C GLY A 51 3.23 7.90 -3.43
N THR A 52 4.21 8.75 -3.07
CA THR A 52 5.21 8.46 -2.04
C THR A 52 4.56 8.21 -0.68
N ILE A 53 3.63 9.07 -0.25
CA ILE A 53 2.90 8.86 1.01
C ILE A 53 2.11 7.55 0.97
N ARG A 54 1.40 7.26 -0.14
CA ARG A 54 0.72 5.96 -0.32
C ARG A 54 1.67 4.79 -0.22
N ARG A 55 2.86 4.86 -0.82
CA ARG A 55 3.86 3.78 -0.74
C ARG A 55 4.31 3.50 0.70
N LEU A 56 4.47 4.55 1.51
CA LEU A 56 4.81 4.40 2.93
C LEU A 56 3.68 3.77 3.76
N LEU A 57 2.42 3.93 3.35
CA LEU A 57 1.30 3.31 4.05
C LEU A 57 1.31 1.77 3.97
N TYR A 58 2.00 1.19 2.99
CA TYR A 58 2.06 -0.27 2.80
C TYR A 58 2.85 -1.00 3.88
N ASP A 59 3.78 -0.34 4.57
CA ASP A 59 4.64 -0.98 5.55
C ASP A 59 4.62 -0.23 6.89
N SER A 60 4.30 -0.94 7.98
CA SER A 60 4.25 -0.39 9.34
C SER A 60 5.57 0.23 9.77
N GLY A 61 6.69 -0.33 9.30
CA GLY A 61 8.04 0.18 9.52
C GLY A 61 8.25 1.57 8.93
N SER A 62 7.67 1.83 7.76
CA SER A 62 7.81 3.08 7.01
C SER A 62 6.72 4.12 7.33
N GLN A 63 5.55 3.70 7.84
CA GLN A 63 4.49 4.63 8.25
C GLN A 63 4.96 5.66 9.30
N ARG A 64 5.89 5.26 10.17
CA ARG A 64 6.41 6.07 11.28
C ARG A 64 7.12 7.37 10.85
N ILE A 65 7.58 7.47 9.59
CA ILE A 65 8.30 8.66 9.08
C ILE A 65 7.39 9.63 8.31
N ILE A 66 6.14 9.22 8.00
CA ILE A 66 5.19 10.05 7.23
C ILE A 66 5.04 11.48 7.80
N PRO A 67 4.87 11.68 9.14
CA PRO A 67 4.74 13.03 9.68
C PRO A 67 5.97 13.91 9.44
N LEU A 68 7.17 13.33 9.53
CA LEU A 68 8.42 14.04 9.27
C LEU A 68 8.53 14.44 7.81
N ILE A 69 8.19 13.55 6.88
CA ILE A 69 8.25 13.83 5.43
C ILE A 69 7.30 14.96 5.05
N ILE A 70 6.09 14.97 5.60
CA ILE A 70 5.13 16.05 5.39
C ILE A 70 5.70 17.38 5.90
N LYS A 71 6.30 17.38 7.09
CA LYS A 71 6.93 18.58 7.66
C LYS A 71 8.14 19.06 6.85
N SER A 72 8.99 18.15 6.37
CA SER A 72 10.14 18.47 5.51
C SER A 72 9.69 19.09 4.19
N ALA A 73 8.64 18.56 3.56
CA ALA A 73 8.10 19.09 2.31
C ALA A 73 7.63 20.56 2.44
N LEU A 74 7.02 20.93 3.58
CA LEU A 74 6.66 22.33 3.85
C LEU A 74 7.86 23.28 3.94
N ASN A 75 9.04 22.75 4.28
CA ASN A 75 10.30 23.49 4.30
C ASN A 75 11.09 23.36 2.98
N LYS A 76 10.46 22.83 1.92
CA LYS A 76 11.09 22.53 0.63
C LYS A 76 12.25 21.52 0.71
N ASP A 77 12.30 20.73 1.78
CA ASP A 77 13.21 19.60 1.91
C ASP A 77 12.48 18.33 1.42
N PHE A 78 12.96 17.81 0.29
CA PHE A 78 12.42 16.61 -0.33
C PHE A 78 13.37 15.42 -0.31
N SER A 79 14.45 15.49 0.47
CA SER A 79 15.50 14.46 0.51
C SER A 79 14.97 13.05 0.81
N GLN A 80 14.03 12.91 1.75
CA GLN A 80 13.40 11.61 2.04
C GLN A 80 12.46 11.18 0.91
N THR A 81 11.72 12.12 0.32
CA THR A 81 10.82 11.84 -0.81
C THR A 81 11.59 11.29 -2.00
N THR A 82 12.73 11.90 -2.35
CA THR A 82 13.58 11.43 -3.45
C THR A 82 14.22 10.07 -3.16
N ALA A 83 14.63 9.82 -1.91
CA ALA A 83 15.14 8.52 -1.51
C ALA A 83 14.09 7.40 -1.68
N ILE A 84 12.85 7.64 -1.23
CA ILE A 84 11.75 6.67 -1.37
C ILE A 84 11.36 6.50 -2.84
N PHE A 85 11.35 7.58 -3.61
CA PHE A 85 11.08 7.52 -5.04
C PHE A 85 12.14 6.67 -5.77
N SER A 86 13.42 6.86 -5.48
CA SER A 86 14.52 6.04 -6.04
C SER A 86 14.35 4.56 -5.71
N GLN A 87 14.01 4.23 -4.46
CA GLN A 87 13.70 2.83 -4.05
C GLN A 87 12.49 2.28 -4.81
N THR A 88 11.45 3.10 -5.00
CA THR A 88 10.24 2.71 -5.71
C THR A 88 10.52 2.46 -7.20
N LEU A 89 11.37 3.28 -7.83
CA LEU A 89 11.82 3.04 -9.21
C LEU A 89 12.57 1.71 -9.33
N GLY A 90 13.44 1.38 -8.37
CA GLY A 90 14.13 0.10 -8.34
C GLY A 90 13.17 -1.08 -8.30
N LEU A 91 12.13 -0.98 -7.47
CA LEU A 91 11.06 -1.98 -7.40
C LEU A 91 10.30 -2.09 -8.73
N VAL A 92 9.84 -0.98 -9.29
CA VAL A 92 9.09 -0.98 -10.56
C VAL A 92 9.92 -1.58 -11.69
N ASN A 93 11.21 -1.25 -11.77
CA ASN A 93 12.12 -1.80 -12.78
C ASN A 93 12.39 -3.31 -12.59
N SER A 94 12.13 -3.86 -11.41
CA SER A 94 12.22 -5.30 -11.15
C SER A 94 10.94 -6.07 -11.50
N LEU A 95 9.84 -5.36 -11.78
CA LEU A 95 8.57 -5.99 -12.12
C LEU A 95 8.57 -6.43 -13.59
N SER A 96 8.03 -7.62 -13.83
CA SER A 96 7.62 -8.02 -15.18
C SER A 96 6.35 -7.24 -15.57
N LEU A 97 6.54 -6.01 -16.07
CA LEU A 97 5.43 -5.10 -16.37
C LEU A 97 4.48 -5.69 -17.42
N GLY A 98 5.02 -6.35 -18.45
CA GLY A 98 4.21 -7.00 -19.48
C GLY A 98 3.29 -8.09 -18.91
N GLN A 99 3.81 -8.91 -17.97
CA GLN A 99 2.99 -9.91 -17.28
C GLN A 99 1.95 -9.23 -16.38
N ASN A 100 2.34 -8.20 -15.62
CA ASN A 100 1.43 -7.47 -14.75
C ASN A 100 0.25 -6.87 -15.54
N LEU A 101 0.53 -6.21 -16.67
CA LEU A 101 -0.52 -5.66 -17.55
C LEU A 101 -1.38 -6.76 -18.16
N SER A 102 -0.78 -7.85 -18.61
CA SER A 102 -1.55 -8.97 -19.19
C SER A 102 -2.57 -9.57 -18.22
N VAL A 103 -2.25 -9.61 -16.92
CA VAL A 103 -3.17 -10.05 -15.86
C VAL A 103 -4.20 -8.96 -15.55
N ASN A 104 -3.77 -7.75 -15.18
CA ASN A 104 -4.69 -6.70 -14.74
C ASN A 104 -5.68 -6.28 -15.83
N CYS A 105 -5.22 -6.15 -17.07
CA CYS A 105 -6.06 -5.75 -18.19
C CYS A 105 -7.08 -6.83 -18.58
N ALA A 106 -6.73 -8.10 -18.43
CA ALA A 106 -7.63 -9.21 -18.72
C ALA A 106 -8.66 -9.45 -17.59
N GLU A 107 -8.25 -9.30 -16.32
CA GLU A 107 -9.02 -9.74 -15.16
C GLU A 107 -9.91 -8.63 -14.59
N ASP A 108 -9.31 -7.55 -14.12
CA ASP A 108 -10.01 -6.60 -13.22
C ASP A 108 -10.40 -5.29 -13.89
N VAL A 109 -9.58 -4.80 -14.83
CA VAL A 109 -9.75 -3.44 -15.39
C VAL A 109 -11.06 -3.31 -16.16
N SER A 110 -11.52 -4.38 -16.81
CA SER A 110 -12.81 -4.41 -17.52
C SER A 110 -14.03 -4.19 -16.61
N LEU A 111 -13.88 -4.40 -15.29
CA LEU A 111 -14.94 -4.19 -14.31
C LEU A 111 -15.00 -2.74 -13.79
N ILE A 112 -14.00 -1.91 -14.12
CA ILE A 112 -13.89 -0.55 -13.62
C ILE A 112 -14.61 0.40 -14.58
N SER A 113 -15.74 0.95 -14.15
CA SER A 113 -16.42 2.00 -14.92
C SER A 113 -15.93 3.40 -14.54
N GLU A 114 -16.18 4.38 -15.42
CA GLU A 114 -15.93 5.79 -15.12
C GLU A 114 -16.69 6.26 -13.87
N LYS A 115 -17.90 5.72 -13.63
CA LYS A 115 -18.68 6.01 -12.41
C LYS A 115 -17.99 5.48 -11.16
N ASP A 116 -17.33 4.31 -11.25
CA ASP A 116 -16.56 3.76 -10.13
C ASP A 116 -15.33 4.63 -9.85
N ILE A 117 -14.59 5.02 -10.88
CA ILE A 117 -13.43 5.92 -10.74
C ILE A 117 -13.86 7.23 -10.05
N ALA A 118 -14.93 7.86 -10.53
CA ALA A 118 -15.41 9.12 -9.96
C ALA A 118 -15.86 8.94 -8.49
N ARG A 119 -16.59 7.86 -8.18
CA ARG A 119 -17.08 7.59 -6.82
C ARG A 119 -15.94 7.31 -5.85
N GLU A 120 -15.04 6.40 -6.20
CA GLU A 120 -14.01 5.88 -5.29
C GLU A 120 -12.83 6.84 -5.10
N THR A 121 -12.59 7.75 -6.04
CA THR A 121 -11.44 8.68 -5.97
C THR A 121 -11.80 10.06 -5.43
N LYS A 122 -13.09 10.40 -5.37
CA LYS A 122 -13.57 11.70 -4.91
C LYS A 122 -13.12 11.98 -3.47
N GLY A 123 -12.46 13.12 -3.27
CA GLY A 123 -11.98 13.56 -1.95
C GLY A 123 -10.78 12.77 -1.42
N THR A 124 -10.25 11.80 -2.17
CA THR A 124 -9.04 11.08 -1.77
C THR A 124 -7.79 11.91 -2.11
N PHE A 125 -6.73 11.79 -1.31
CA PHE A 125 -5.49 12.51 -1.60
C PHE A 125 -4.74 11.94 -2.82
N ILE A 126 -5.01 10.68 -3.21
CA ILE A 126 -4.41 10.04 -4.39
C ILE A 126 -5.09 10.46 -5.69
N GLY A 127 -6.39 10.75 -5.65
CA GLY A 127 -7.16 11.08 -6.85
C GLY A 127 -7.25 9.89 -7.82
N SER A 128 -7.50 10.19 -9.10
CA SER A 128 -7.80 9.18 -10.12
C SER A 128 -6.64 8.82 -11.04
N MET A 129 -5.48 9.49 -10.91
CA MET A 129 -4.38 9.34 -11.86
C MET A 129 -3.96 7.87 -12.05
N ILE A 130 -3.71 7.14 -10.95
CA ILE A 130 -3.20 5.76 -11.03
C ILE A 130 -4.19 4.83 -11.76
N VAL A 131 -5.47 4.87 -11.37
CA VAL A 131 -6.49 4.02 -11.99
C VAL A 131 -6.74 4.41 -13.45
N ARG A 132 -6.74 5.71 -13.77
CA ARG A 132 -6.88 6.18 -15.16
C ARG A 132 -5.70 5.76 -16.03
N SER A 133 -4.47 5.89 -15.54
CA SER A 133 -3.29 5.44 -16.27
C SER A 133 -3.37 3.94 -16.58
N LEU A 134 -3.79 3.12 -15.62
CA LEU A 134 -3.97 1.69 -15.84
C LEU A 134 -5.08 1.40 -16.87
N VAL A 135 -6.25 2.04 -16.73
CA VAL A 135 -7.36 1.89 -17.69
C VAL A 135 -6.93 2.27 -19.10
N ASN A 136 -6.24 3.41 -19.26
CA ASN A 136 -5.79 3.88 -20.56
C ASN A 136 -4.78 2.91 -21.21
N VAL A 137 -3.82 2.39 -20.44
CA VAL A 137 -2.88 1.38 -20.96
C VAL A 137 -3.63 0.12 -21.38
N CYS A 138 -4.61 -0.32 -20.59
CA CYS A 138 -5.38 -1.53 -20.89
C CYS A 138 -6.34 -1.39 -22.08
N GLN A 139 -6.66 -0.19 -22.54
CA GLN A 139 -7.41 0.02 -23.78
C GLN A 139 -6.60 -0.38 -25.02
N GLU A 140 -5.27 -0.22 -24.95
CA GLU A 140 -4.34 -0.53 -26.04
C GLU A 140 -3.64 -1.89 -25.85
N TRP A 141 -3.69 -2.47 -24.65
CA TRP A 141 -3.03 -3.73 -24.33
C TRP A 141 -3.85 -4.94 -24.78
N SER A 142 -3.18 -5.96 -25.33
CA SER A 142 -3.86 -7.21 -25.70
C SER A 142 -4.38 -7.94 -24.47
N THR A 143 -5.69 -8.19 -24.40
CA THR A 143 -6.33 -8.88 -23.28
C THR A 143 -6.70 -10.32 -23.62
N GLY A 144 -6.54 -11.23 -22.65
CA GLY A 144 -7.06 -12.60 -22.74
C GLY A 144 -8.58 -12.66 -22.53
N LYS A 145 -9.20 -13.78 -22.94
CA LYS A 145 -10.60 -14.08 -22.60
C LYS A 145 -10.66 -14.85 -21.29
N LEU A 146 -11.38 -14.32 -20.31
CA LEU A 146 -11.62 -15.04 -19.06
C LEU A 146 -12.64 -16.17 -19.25
N PRO A 147 -12.49 -17.28 -18.53
CA PRO A 147 -13.50 -18.33 -18.50
C PRO A 147 -14.82 -17.81 -17.89
N ARG A 148 -15.93 -18.41 -18.30
CA ARG A 148 -17.25 -18.07 -17.73
C ARG A 148 -17.23 -18.26 -16.22
N GLY A 149 -17.65 -17.23 -15.49
CA GLY A 149 -17.74 -17.28 -14.03
C GLY A 149 -16.41 -17.05 -13.30
N TYR A 150 -15.38 -16.50 -13.96
CA TYR A 150 -14.09 -16.19 -13.35
C TYR A 150 -14.20 -15.47 -11.99
N HIS A 151 -15.08 -14.47 -11.89
CA HIS A 151 -15.28 -13.70 -10.65
C HIS A 151 -16.23 -14.34 -9.64
N ARG A 152 -16.68 -15.59 -9.86
CA ARG A 152 -17.49 -16.29 -8.86
C ARG A 152 -16.62 -16.57 -7.63
N PRO A 153 -17.14 -16.36 -6.41
CA PRO A 153 -16.41 -16.70 -5.21
C PRO A 153 -16.00 -18.17 -5.19
N ILE A 154 -14.74 -18.43 -4.84
CA ILE A 154 -14.25 -19.78 -4.58
C ILE A 154 -14.92 -20.30 -3.31
N LYS A 155 -15.52 -21.49 -3.39
CA LYS A 155 -16.09 -22.22 -2.25
C LYS A 155 -15.25 -23.45 -1.98
N SER A 156 -14.90 -23.68 -0.72
CA SER A 156 -14.11 -24.85 -0.33
C SER A 156 -14.32 -25.19 1.13
N ASP A 157 -14.45 -26.47 1.43
CA ASP A 157 -14.49 -26.99 2.80
C ASP A 157 -13.08 -27.31 3.34
N ALA A 158 -12.02 -27.06 2.56
CA ALA A 158 -10.66 -27.22 3.06
C ALA A 158 -10.39 -26.24 4.24
N PRO A 159 -9.54 -26.60 5.21
CA PRO A 159 -8.98 -25.64 6.15
C PRO A 159 -8.27 -24.52 5.39
N VAL A 160 -8.60 -23.25 5.67
CA VAL A 160 -7.95 -22.09 5.02
C VAL A 160 -7.53 -21.08 6.08
N LEU A 161 -6.27 -20.67 6.02
CA LEU A 161 -5.76 -19.59 6.85
C LEU A 161 -5.77 -18.28 6.08
N LEU A 162 -6.41 -17.25 6.63
CA LEU A 162 -6.46 -15.91 6.05
C LEU A 162 -5.74 -14.94 6.99
N PHE A 163 -4.91 -14.05 6.44
CA PHE A 163 -4.29 -12.97 7.21
C PHE A 163 -4.68 -11.61 6.68
N SER A 164 -4.88 -10.65 7.58
CA SER A 164 -5.02 -9.24 7.23
C SER A 164 -4.37 -8.37 8.30
N GLY A 165 -3.74 -7.27 7.90
CA GLY A 165 -3.25 -6.27 8.83
C GLY A 165 -4.34 -5.23 9.14
N THR A 166 -4.43 -4.74 10.37
CA THR A 166 -5.40 -3.66 10.72
C THR A 166 -5.11 -2.35 10.00
N LEU A 167 -3.88 -2.15 9.51
CA LEU A 167 -3.43 -0.94 8.82
C LEU A 167 -3.22 -1.14 7.32
N ASP A 168 -3.63 -2.27 6.74
CA ASP A 168 -3.46 -2.55 5.30
C ASP A 168 -4.31 -1.59 4.45
N PRO A 169 -3.69 -0.68 3.66
CA PRO A 169 -4.42 0.29 2.85
C PRO A 169 -5.01 -0.30 1.56
N GLN A 170 -4.60 -1.52 1.18
CA GLN A 170 -4.90 -2.13 -0.11
C GLN A 170 -5.87 -3.32 0.03
N SER A 171 -5.60 -4.21 0.99
CA SER A 171 -6.40 -5.41 1.29
C SER A 171 -6.88 -5.41 2.74
N PRO A 172 -7.77 -4.48 3.14
CA PRO A 172 -8.22 -4.36 4.52
C PRO A 172 -8.96 -5.61 5.01
N PRO A 173 -9.07 -5.83 6.33
CA PRO A 173 -9.72 -7.01 6.91
C PRO A 173 -11.14 -7.27 6.40
N SER A 174 -11.88 -6.21 6.03
CA SER A 174 -13.22 -6.33 5.44
C SER A 174 -13.26 -7.17 4.16
N ARG A 175 -12.16 -7.27 3.39
CA ARG A 175 -12.04 -8.18 2.24
C ARG A 175 -11.92 -9.63 2.69
N GLY A 176 -11.09 -9.91 3.70
CA GLY A 176 -10.96 -11.25 4.29
C GLY A 176 -12.28 -11.77 4.86
N ILE A 177 -13.05 -10.91 5.54
CA ILE A 177 -14.39 -11.23 6.06
C ILE A 177 -15.38 -11.57 4.94
N LYS A 178 -15.27 -10.94 3.76
CA LYS A 178 -16.12 -11.28 2.60
C LYS A 178 -15.75 -12.64 2.03
N VAL A 179 -14.46 -12.95 1.95
CA VAL A 179 -13.95 -14.23 1.42
C VAL A 179 -14.27 -15.38 2.36
N SER A 180 -14.12 -15.21 3.68
CA SER A 180 -14.36 -16.27 4.68
C SER A 180 -15.80 -16.81 4.68
N ARG A 181 -16.78 -16.02 4.23
CA ARG A 181 -18.18 -16.48 4.05
C ARG A 181 -18.34 -17.67 3.11
N TYR A 182 -17.37 -17.89 2.22
CA TYR A 182 -17.36 -18.99 1.26
C TYR A 182 -16.45 -20.15 1.68
N LEU A 183 -15.79 -20.01 2.84
CA LEU A 183 -14.77 -20.93 3.36
C LEU A 183 -15.13 -21.29 4.81
N PRO A 184 -16.10 -22.20 5.03
CA PRO A 184 -16.66 -22.47 6.36
C PRO A 184 -15.64 -22.97 7.39
N ASN A 185 -14.53 -23.57 6.94
CA ASN A 185 -13.44 -24.04 7.79
C ASN A 185 -12.25 -23.07 7.86
N SER A 186 -12.45 -21.82 7.44
CA SER A 186 -11.39 -20.81 7.48
C SER A 186 -11.18 -20.22 8.87
N LEU A 187 -9.94 -19.83 9.15
CA LEU A 187 -9.59 -18.97 10.28
C LEU A 187 -8.98 -17.68 9.72
N HIS A 188 -9.65 -16.56 10.00
CA HIS A 188 -9.16 -15.23 9.62
C HIS A 188 -8.49 -14.56 10.80
N ILE A 189 -7.17 -14.36 10.68
CA ILE A 189 -6.34 -13.73 11.71
C ILE A 189 -6.08 -12.28 11.29
N ILE A 190 -6.53 -11.37 12.16
CA ILE A 190 -6.31 -9.94 11.99
C ILE A 190 -5.12 -9.53 12.86
N MET A 191 -4.02 -9.17 12.19
CA MET A 191 -2.75 -8.79 12.78
C MET A 191 -2.78 -7.32 13.17
N ASP A 192 -2.77 -7.05 14.48
CA ASP A 192 -2.88 -5.67 14.96
C ASP A 192 -1.60 -4.86 14.73
N GLY A 193 -1.75 -3.60 14.31
CA GLY A 193 -0.63 -2.71 14.00
C GLY A 193 0.17 -3.07 12.75
N VAL A 194 -0.24 -4.09 12.00
CA VAL A 194 0.45 -4.53 10.77
C VAL A 194 -0.23 -3.96 9.53
N ALA A 195 0.57 -3.54 8.55
CA ALA A 195 0.11 -2.99 7.28
C ALA A 195 -0.07 -4.11 6.22
N HIS A 196 0.35 -3.86 4.98
CA HIS A 196 0.18 -4.79 3.88
C HIS A 196 1.13 -6.00 3.98
N ALA A 197 0.71 -7.15 3.43
CA ALA A 197 1.42 -8.42 3.51
C ALA A 197 1.81 -8.78 4.97
N PRO A 198 0.83 -9.03 5.85
CA PRO A 198 1.00 -9.06 7.30
C PRO A 198 1.67 -10.36 7.79
N PHE A 199 2.96 -10.53 7.46
CA PHE A 199 3.75 -11.73 7.77
C PHE A 199 4.90 -11.48 8.76
N PRO A 200 4.67 -10.88 9.95
CA PRO A 200 5.68 -10.87 11.00
C PRO A 200 5.98 -12.31 11.47
N GLY A 201 7.04 -12.49 12.28
CA GLY A 201 7.40 -13.81 12.83
C GLY A 201 6.23 -14.56 13.48
N CYS A 202 5.31 -13.85 14.13
CA CYS A 202 4.06 -14.41 14.66
C CYS A 202 3.21 -15.11 13.58
N ALA A 203 2.97 -14.45 12.43
CA ALA A 203 2.25 -15.04 11.32
C ALA A 203 2.99 -16.25 10.73
N LEU A 204 4.32 -16.17 10.62
CA LEU A 204 5.15 -17.27 10.11
C LEU A 204 5.05 -18.52 11.01
N ASN A 205 5.03 -18.32 12.34
CA ASN A 205 4.86 -19.40 13.30
C ASN A 205 3.47 -20.04 13.17
N ILE A 206 2.41 -19.22 13.10
CA ILE A 206 1.04 -19.73 12.94
C ILE A 206 0.86 -20.47 11.61
N MET A 207 1.44 -19.95 10.51
CA MET A 207 1.44 -20.64 9.21
C MET A 207 2.15 -21.99 9.28
N SER A 208 3.29 -22.06 9.96
CA SER A 208 4.04 -23.31 10.12
C SER A 208 3.22 -24.34 10.92
N GLU A 209 2.61 -23.91 12.02
CA GLU A 209 1.73 -24.75 12.82
C GLU A 209 0.51 -25.24 12.03
N PHE A 210 -0.13 -24.35 11.27
CA PHE A 210 -1.25 -24.68 10.39
C PHE A 210 -0.89 -25.73 9.34
N ILE A 211 0.28 -25.59 8.69
CA ILE A 211 0.75 -26.56 7.68
C ILE A 211 1.02 -27.93 8.32
N LEU A 212 1.68 -27.95 9.48
CA LEU A 212 2.01 -29.20 10.18
C LEU A 212 0.77 -29.92 10.72
N LYS A 213 -0.21 -29.18 11.23
CA LYS A 213 -1.47 -29.74 11.74
C LYS A 213 -2.49 -30.05 10.64
N GLY A 214 -2.41 -29.37 9.49
CA GLY A 214 -3.43 -29.44 8.45
C GLY A 214 -4.81 -28.97 8.90
N SER A 215 -4.89 -28.09 9.90
CA SER A 215 -6.16 -27.68 10.54
C SER A 215 -6.09 -26.24 11.03
N THR A 216 -7.21 -25.53 10.97
CA THR A 216 -7.39 -24.19 11.56
C THR A 216 -7.70 -24.22 13.06
N LYS A 217 -7.92 -25.41 13.63
CA LYS A 217 -8.26 -25.58 15.05
C LYS A 217 -7.00 -25.59 15.91
N GLU A 218 -7.14 -25.06 17.12
CA GLU A 218 -6.12 -25.14 18.17
C GLU A 218 -4.74 -24.58 17.76
N LEU A 219 -4.72 -23.55 16.92
CA LEU A 219 -3.51 -22.80 16.61
C LEU A 219 -3.22 -21.80 17.73
N ASP A 220 -1.94 -21.63 18.10
CA ASP A 220 -1.55 -20.62 19.09
C ASP A 220 -1.47 -19.22 18.45
N LEU A 221 -2.43 -18.37 18.80
CA LEU A 221 -2.51 -16.99 18.31
C LEU A 221 -1.98 -15.96 19.33
N SER A 222 -1.40 -16.41 20.44
CA SER A 222 -1.02 -15.55 21.57
C SER A 222 -0.02 -14.46 21.17
N CYS A 223 0.90 -14.76 20.24
CA CYS A 223 1.89 -13.81 19.73
C CYS A 223 1.28 -12.57 19.07
N ASN A 224 0.02 -12.62 18.62
CA ASN A 224 -0.66 -11.48 18.03
C ASN A 224 -0.82 -10.32 19.04
N LYS A 225 -0.95 -10.65 20.34
CA LYS A 225 -1.05 -9.66 21.43
C LYS A 225 0.25 -8.91 21.68
N GLU A 226 1.38 -9.41 21.19
CA GLU A 226 2.70 -8.80 21.36
C GLU A 226 3.12 -7.94 20.17
N LEU A 227 2.29 -7.86 19.12
CA LEU A 227 2.57 -6.98 18.00
C LEU A 227 2.51 -5.53 18.46
N ARG A 228 3.55 -4.76 18.12
CA ARG A 228 3.67 -3.34 18.42
C ARG A 228 4.05 -2.59 17.17
N ARG A 229 3.44 -1.42 16.98
CA ARG A 229 3.88 -0.48 15.96
C ARG A 229 5.20 0.16 16.40
N PRO A 230 6.13 0.40 15.48
CA PRO A 230 7.33 1.15 15.80
C PRO A 230 6.96 2.60 16.15
N PRO A 231 7.73 3.25 17.05
CA PRO A 231 7.48 4.64 17.44
C PRO A 231 7.71 5.59 16.25
N PHE A 232 7.00 6.72 16.23
CA PHE A 232 7.20 7.75 15.19
C PHE A 232 8.65 8.26 15.16
N VAL A 233 9.14 8.63 13.98
CA VAL A 233 10.41 9.35 13.87
C VAL A 233 10.14 10.81 14.22
N LEU A 234 10.75 11.27 15.32
CA LEU A 234 10.64 12.65 15.77
C LEU A 234 11.78 13.49 15.16
N PRO A 235 11.60 14.81 14.99
CA PRO A 235 12.69 15.70 14.62
C PRO A 235 13.78 15.68 15.71
N PRO A 236 15.05 16.00 15.37
CA PRO A 236 16.10 16.13 16.37
C PRO A 236 15.68 17.10 17.49
N SER A 237 15.94 16.74 18.73
CA SER A 237 15.84 17.66 19.87
C SER A 237 16.76 18.84 19.60
N ARG A 238 16.22 20.07 19.64
CA ARG A 238 17.06 21.27 19.71
C ARG A 238 17.63 21.44 21.10
#